data_AF-A0A925H4G8-F1
#
_entry.id   AF-A0A925H4G8-F1
#
_cell.length_a   1.000
_cell.length_b   1.000
_cell.length_c   1.000
_cell.angle_alpha   90.00
_cell.angle_beta   90.00
_cell.angle_gamma   90.00
#
_symmetry.space_group_name_H-M   'P 1'
#
loop_
_entity.id
_entity.type
_entity.pdbx_description
1 polymer ?
#
loop_
_entity_poly.entity_id
_entity_poly.type
_entity_poly.pdbx_seq_one_letter_code
_entity_poly.pdbx_strand_id
1 'polypeptide(L)' 'MSSEKEANLAREQHSEFLRKLGAHAIAVDEIKRNGEKTFGVIAFCEKKPGEVPKTLEVKSGKKTLEVPLAIRVAEKFKPE' A
#
# COMPACT_ATOMS: atom_id res chain seq x y z
N MET A 1 8.72 -1.07 13.29
CA MET A 1 9.00 -0.51 11.96
C MET A 1 8.86 -1.60 10.93
N SER A 2 8.14 -1.35 9.84
CA SER A 2 8.00 -2.30 8.74
C SER A 2 9.17 -2.13 7.77
N SER A 3 9.77 -3.25 7.39
CA SER A 3 10.92 -3.29 6.46
C SER A 3 10.45 -3.28 5.00
N GLU A 4 11.30 -2.87 4.06
CA GLU A 4 10.98 -2.87 2.61
C GLU A 4 10.48 -4.25 2.13
N LYS A 5 11.08 -5.35 2.61
CA LYS A 5 10.65 -6.72 2.31
C LYS A 5 9.22 -7.01 2.77
N GLU A 6 8.84 -6.52 3.94
CA GLU A 6 7.51 -6.73 4.51
C GLU A 6 6.47 -5.90 3.76
N ALA A 7 6.83 -4.68 3.36
CA ALA A 7 5.97 -3.83 2.53
C ALA A 7 5.82 -4.38 1.09
N ASN A 8 6.87 -4.98 0.52
CA ASN A 8 6.76 -5.70 -0.75
C ASN A 8 5.87 -6.94 -0.65
N LEU A 9 6.01 -7.72 0.42
CA LEU A 9 5.11 -8.84 0.68
C LEU A 9 3.65 -8.37 0.83
N ALA A 10 3.44 -7.24 1.49
CA ALA A 10 2.13 -6.60 1.61
C ALA A 10 1.55 -6.24 0.25
N ARG A 11 2.36 -5.60 -0.60
CA ARG A 11 2.01 -5.23 -1.97
C ARG A 11 1.58 -6.47 -2.75
N GLU A 12 2.30 -7.57 -2.64
CA GLU A 12 1.99 -8.81 -3.37
C GLU A 12 0.71 -9.48 -2.86
N GLN A 13 0.60 -9.70 -1.54
CA GLN A 13 -0.55 -10.35 -0.91
C GLN A 13 -1.85 -9.56 -1.08
N HIS A 14 -1.77 -8.22 -1.08
CA HIS A 14 -2.95 -7.33 -1.19
C HIS A 14 -3.09 -6.70 -2.56
N SER A 15 -2.30 -7.11 -3.56
CA SER A 15 -2.33 -6.53 -4.91
C SER A 15 -3.72 -6.61 -5.54
N GLU A 16 -4.41 -7.74 -5.41
CA GLU A 16 -5.76 -7.92 -5.94
C GLU A 16 -6.79 -7.05 -5.19
N PHE A 17 -6.68 -6.95 -3.87
CA PHE A 17 -7.55 -6.10 -3.05
C PHE A 17 -7.40 -4.62 -3.43
N LEU A 18 -6.16 -4.16 -3.56
CA LEU A 18 -5.86 -2.78 -3.97
C LEU A 18 -6.35 -2.49 -5.39
N ARG A 19 -6.21 -3.44 -6.33
CA ARG A 19 -6.80 -3.31 -7.67
C ARG A 19 -8.32 -3.22 -7.64
N LYS A 20 -9.00 -4.03 -6.81
CA LYS A 20 -10.46 -3.96 -6.62
C LYS A 20 -10.92 -2.63 -6.03
N LEU A 21 -10.09 -1.98 -5.21
CA LEU A 21 -10.32 -0.63 -4.70
C LEU A 21 -10.14 0.47 -5.77
N GLY A 22 -9.71 0.12 -6.99
CA GLY A 22 -9.45 1.07 -8.07
C GLY A 22 -8.00 1.54 -8.16
N ALA A 23 -7.07 0.86 -7.48
CA ALA A 23 -5.65 1.16 -7.66
C ALA A 23 -5.19 0.69 -9.05
N HIS A 24 -4.71 1.63 -9.86
CA HIS A 24 -4.10 1.36 -11.15
C HIS A 24 -2.60 1.09 -11.04
N ALA A 25 -1.96 1.62 -9.99
CA ALA A 25 -0.57 1.32 -9.66
C ALA A 25 -0.40 1.13 -8.14
N ILE A 26 0.57 0.31 -7.75
CA ILE A 26 0.88 0.02 -6.35
C ILE A 26 2.39 0.04 -6.20
N ALA A 27 2.90 0.91 -5.33
CA ALA A 27 4.30 1.05 -5.01
C ALA A 27 4.58 0.74 -3.54
N VAL A 28 5.84 0.50 -3.22
CA VAL A 28 6.34 0.43 -1.85
C VAL A 28 7.31 1.57 -1.68
N ASP A 29 7.11 2.37 -0.65
CA ASP A 29 7.95 3.54 -0.38
C ASP A 29 7.97 3.87 1.12
N GLU A 30 8.90 4.73 1.53
CA GLU A 30 8.96 5.24 2.89
C GLU A 30 7.79 6.22 3.13
N ILE A 31 6.98 5.91 4.14
CA ILE A 31 5.92 6.77 4.63
C ILE A 31 6.18 7.19 6.07
N LYS A 32 5.70 8.38 6.42
CA LYS A 32 5.82 8.90 7.78
C LYS A 32 4.57 8.52 8.59
N ARG A 33 4.72 7.65 9.58
CA ARG A 33 3.64 7.25 10.50
C ARG A 33 4.04 7.63 11.92
N ASN A 34 3.20 8.39 12.61
CA ASN A 34 3.45 8.88 13.98
C ASN A 34 4.80 9.60 14.17
N GLY A 35 5.31 10.28 13.14
CA GLY A 35 6.58 10.99 13.19
C GLY A 35 7.80 10.16 12.78
N GLU A 36 7.67 8.83 12.70
CA GLU A 36 8.72 7.91 12.29
C GLU A 36 8.62 7.56 10.80
N LYS A 37 9.77 7.40 10.12
CA LYS A 37 9.82 6.88 8.75
C LYS A 37 9.73 5.36 8.80
N THR A 38 8.84 4.77 8.01
CA THR A 38 8.67 3.32 7.87
C THR A 38 8.30 2.98 6.44
N PHE A 39 8.63 1.79 5.97
CA PHE A 39 8.15 1.35 4.66
C PHE A 39 6.66 1.02 4.72
N GLY A 40 5.93 1.43 3.70
CA GLY A 40 4.51 1.18 3.55
C GLY A 40 4.12 0.96 2.09
N VAL A 41 2.86 0.57 1.88
CA VAL A 41 2.31 0.40 0.53
C VAL A 41 1.63 1.70 0.11
N ILE A 42 1.89 2.16 -1.10
CA ILE A 42 1.22 3.29 -1.72
C ILE A 42 0.39 2.79 -2.89
N ALA A 43 -0.94 2.88 -2.77
CA ALA A 43 -1.84 2.58 -3.88
C ALA A 43 -2.21 3.88 -4.61
N PHE A 44 -1.93 3.92 -5.90
CA PHE A 44 -2.31 5.00 -6.80
C PHE A 44 -3.65 4.69 -7.44
N CYS A 45 -4.63 5.54 -7.20
CA CYS A 45 -6.00 5.39 -7.69
C CYS A 45 -6.38 6.62 -8.53
N GLU A 46 -7.22 6.46 -9.56
CA GLU A 46 -7.72 7.62 -10.33
C GLU A 46 -8.73 8.44 -9.51
N LYS A 47 -9.43 7.78 -8.59
CA LYS A 47 -10.38 8.40 -7.65
C LYS A 47 -10.09 7.89 -6.25
N LYS A 48 -10.28 8.76 -5.25
CA LYS A 48 -10.13 8.36 -3.84
C LYS A 48 -11.25 7.36 -3.49
N PRO A 49 -10.95 6.11 -3.12
CA PRO A 49 -11.95 5.20 -2.60
C PRO A 49 -12.47 5.75 -1.27
N GLY A 50 -13.76 5.56 -1.00
CA GLY A 50 -14.41 6.08 0.21
C GLY A 50 -13.87 5.42 1.48
N GLU A 51 -14.03 4.10 1.57
CA GLU A 51 -13.52 3.30 2.69
C GLU A 51 -12.29 2.51 2.26
N VAL A 52 -11.15 2.86 2.86
CA VAL A 52 -9.87 2.21 2.64
C VAL A 52 -9.19 2.01 3.98
N PRO A 53 -8.68 0.80 4.27
CA PRO A 53 -8.00 0.56 5.53
C PRO A 53 -6.70 1.39 5.59
N LYS A 54 -6.36 1.89 6.78
CA LYS A 54 -5.12 2.66 7.01
C LYS A 54 -3.89 1.75 7.12
N THR A 55 -4.11 0.47 7.37
CA THR A 55 -3.09 -0.57 7.51
C THR A 55 -3.54 -1.85 6.80
N LEU A 56 -2.59 -2.58 6.24
CA LEU A 56 -2.76 -3.91 5.68
C LEU A 56 -2.10 -4.91 6.63
N GLU A 57 -2.84 -5.94 7.00
CA GLU A 57 -2.29 -7.06 7.75
C GLU A 57 -1.59 -8.02 6.81
N VAL A 58 -0.31 -8.27 7.05
CA VAL A 58 0.54 -9.09 6.18
C VAL A 58 1.06 -10.25 6.99
N LYS A 59 0.88 -11.47 6.48
CA LYS A 59 1.47 -12.65 7.11
C LYS A 59 2.89 -12.82 6.61
N SER A 60 3.86 -12.54 7.47
CA SER A 60 5.27 -12.80 7.24
C SER A 60 5.70 -14.01 8.09
N GLY A 61 5.62 -15.20 7.49
CA GLY A 61 5.89 -16.46 8.18
C GLY A 61 4.94 -16.74 9.33
N LYS A 62 5.47 -16.78 10.57
CA LYS A 62 4.69 -17.04 11.81
C LYS A 62 4.13 -15.77 12.47
N LYS A 63 4.40 -14.59 11.91
CA LYS A 63 3.97 -13.31 12.48
C LYS A 63 3.05 -12.57 11.52
N THR A 64 1.97 -12.02 12.04
CA THR A 64 1.14 -11.03 11.34
C THR A 64 1.71 -9.66 11.65
N LEU A 65 1.95 -8.86 10.62
CA LEU A 65 2.52 -7.51 10.72
C LEU A 65 1.54 -6.51 10.09
N GLU A 66 1.41 -5.35 10.71
CA GLU A 66 0.62 -4.26 10.17
C GLU A 66 1.49 -3.34 9.32
N VAL A 67 1.33 -3.39 8.01
CA VAL A 67 2.01 -2.49 7.08
C VAL A 67 1.08 -1.32 6.78
N PRO A 68 1.52 -0.08 6.96
CA PRO A 68 0.67 1.06 6.67
C PRO A 68 0.40 1.21 5.17
N LEU A 69 -0.85 1.57 4.85
CA LEU A 69 -1.33 1.80 3.49
C LEU A 69 -1.62 3.29 3.31
N ALA A 70 -1.02 3.87 2.28
CA ALA A 70 -1.32 5.22 1.82
C ALA A 70 -2.02 5.15 0.47
N ILE A 71 -3.08 5.92 0.30
CA ILE A 71 -3.73 6.09 -1.00
C ILE A 71 -3.32 7.43 -1.57
N ARG A 72 -2.81 7.41 -2.80
CA ARG A 72 -2.56 8.61 -3.58
C ARG A 72 -3.51 8.64 -4.77
N VAL A 73 -4.14 9.78 -4.97
CA VAL A 73 -4.90 10.01 -6.20
C VAL A 73 -3.91 10.48 -7.25
N ALA A 74 -3.76 9.72 -8.32
CA ALA A 74 -2.91 10.06 -9.46
C ALA A 74 -3.64 9.69 -10.74
N GLU A 75 -3.41 10.45 -11.81
CA GLU A 75 -3.97 10.12 -13.11
C GLU A 75 -3.30 8.87 -13.65
N LYS A 76 -4.11 7.96 -14.20
CA LYS A 76 -3.59 6.76 -14.85
C LYS A 76 -2.75 7.20 -16.05
N PHE A 77 -1.48 6.82 -16.05
CA PHE A 77 -0.57 7.13 -17.15
C PHE A 77 -1.16 6.58 -18.46
N LYS A 78 -1.49 7.49 -19.40
CA LYS A 78 -1.85 7.15 -20.77
C LYS A 78 -0.58 7.31 -21.62
N PRO A 79 0.02 6.23 -22.13
CA PRO A 79 1.02 6.38 -23.18
C PRO A 79 0.30 6.89 -24.44
N GLU A 80 0.76 8.02 -24.99
CA GLU A 80 0.39 8.50 -26.33
C GLU A 80 1.10 7.69 -27.42
#